data_AF-A0A2D4FG95-F1
#
_entry.id   AF-A0A2D4FG95-F1
#
_cell.length_a   1.000
_cell.length_b   1.000
_cell.length_c   1.000
_cell.angle_alpha   90.00
_cell.angle_beta   90.00
_cell.angle_gamma   90.00
#
_symmetry.space_group_name_H-M   'P 1'
#
loop_
_entity.id
_entity.type
_entity.pdbx_description
1 polymer ?
#
loop_
_entity_poly.entity_id
_entity_poly.type
_entity_poly.pdbx_seq_one_letter_code
_entity_poly.pdbx_strand_id
1 'polypeptide(L)'
;DQERLYLGARDFLVALDLHNINKEPLIIHWPALPNQEKECRLAGKGQRGECFNYIRLMEPLNRTHLYACGTGAYHPVCILINRGWRSEVRKRTHDPTTSSC
;
A
#
# COMPACT_ATOMS: atom_id res chain seq x y z
N ASP A 1 9.53 1.58 19.95
CA ASP A 1 10.57 0.92 19.16
C ASP A 1 10.10 -0.42 18.65
N GLN A 2 9.36 -0.42 17.54
CA GLN A 2 9.10 -1.66 16.81
C GLN A 2 10.11 -1.70 15.67
N GLU A 3 11.23 -2.38 15.91
CA GLU A 3 12.27 -2.59 14.91
C GLU A 3 11.71 -3.54 13.83
N ARG A 4 11.19 -2.94 12.77
CA ARG A 4 10.56 -3.64 11.66
C ARG A 4 11.17 -3.21 10.34
N LEU A 5 11.38 -4.17 9.46
CA LEU A 5 11.72 -3.93 8.07
C LEU A 5 10.44 -3.91 7.25
N TYR A 6 10.16 -2.77 6.62
CA TYR A 6 8.99 -2.61 5.74
C TYR A 6 9.41 -2.81 4.28
N LEU A 7 8.66 -3.65 3.57
CA LEU A 7 8.87 -3.97 2.16
C LEU A 7 7.64 -3.59 1.35
N GLY A 8 7.86 -2.81 0.31
CA GLY A 8 6.86 -2.48 -0.69
C GLY A 8 6.95 -3.46 -1.85
N ALA A 9 5.84 -4.09 -2.21
CA ALA A 9 5.75 -5.04 -3.30
C ALA A 9 4.60 -4.68 -4.23
N ARG A 10 4.34 -5.56 -5.22
CA ARG A 10 3.15 -5.48 -6.07
C ARG A 10 1.92 -5.85 -5.25
N ASP A 11 1.00 -4.91 -5.04
CA ASP A 11 -0.25 -5.00 -4.26
C ASP A 11 -0.09 -5.32 -2.77
N PHE A 12 1.15 -5.42 -2.27
CA PHE A 12 1.40 -5.80 -0.90
C PHE A 12 2.39 -4.84 -0.23
N LEU A 13 2.13 -4.61 1.05
CA LEU A 13 3.10 -4.08 1.99
C LEU A 13 3.35 -5.14 3.05
N VAL A 14 4.62 -5.42 3.32
CA VAL A 14 5.03 -6.47 4.25
C VAL A 14 5.86 -5.84 5.35
N ALA A 15 5.60 -6.20 6.60
CA ALA A 15 6.43 -5.81 7.73
C ALA A 15 7.00 -7.06 8.40
N LEU A 16 8.34 -7.14 8.41
CA LEU A 16 9.12 -8.21 9.02
C LEU A 16 9.62 -7.76 10.40
N ASP A 17 9.68 -8.71 11.33
CA ASP A 17 10.31 -8.54 12.64
C ASP A 17 11.83 -8.60 12.49
N LEU A 18 12.57 -7.52 12.79
CA LEU A 18 14.02 -7.49 12.61
C LEU A 18 14.76 -8.40 13.61
N HIS A 19 14.15 -8.74 14.74
CA HIS A 19 14.76 -9.67 15.70
C HIS A 19 14.66 -11.12 15.22
N ASN A 20 13.66 -11.46 14.39
CA ASN A 20 13.52 -12.78 13.78
C ASN A 20 12.70 -12.72 12.49
N ILE A 21 13.38 -12.64 11.34
CA ILE A 21 12.76 -12.55 10.02
C ILE A 21 12.00 -13.82 9.59
N ASN A 22 12.18 -14.95 10.29
CA ASN A 22 11.48 -16.20 10.00
C ASN A 22 10.10 -16.28 10.66
N LYS A 23 9.78 -15.32 11.55
CA LYS A 23 8.45 -15.18 12.14
C LYS A 23 7.45 -14.79 11.06
N GLU A 24 6.18 -15.18 11.25
CA GLU A 24 5.11 -14.80 10.34
C GLU A 24 5.06 -13.27 10.15
N PRO A 25 5.19 -12.78 8.90
CA PRO A 25 5.16 -11.34 8.62
C PRO A 25 3.76 -10.77 8.78
N LEU A 26 3.69 -9.46 9.05
CA LEU A 26 2.44 -8.72 8.84
C LEU A 26 2.32 -8.37 7.37
N ILE A 27 1.26 -8.83 6.73
CA ILE A 27 1.00 -8.58 5.30
C ILE A 27 -0.27 -7.73 5.18
N ILE A 28 -0.12 -6.62 4.46
CA ILE A 28 -1.23 -5.76 4.05
C ILE A 28 -1.43 -5.95 2.55
N HIS A 29 -2.58 -6.50 2.17
CA HIS A 29 -3.02 -6.49 0.78
C HIS A 29 -3.65 -5.13 0.45
N TRP A 30 -3.03 -4.40 -0.46
CA TRP A 30 -3.43 -3.08 -0.92
C TRP A 30 -3.30 -2.97 -2.45
N PRO A 31 -4.20 -3.65 -3.20
CA PRO A 31 -4.22 -3.61 -4.66
C PRO A 31 -4.78 -2.27 -5.19
N ALA A 32 -4.63 -2.05 -6.49
CA ALA A 32 -5.34 -0.98 -7.18
C ALA A 32 -6.87 -1.22 -7.12
N LEU A 33 -7.67 -0.15 -7.24
CA LEU A 33 -9.12 -0.32 -7.32
C LEU A 33 -9.50 -1.00 -8.65
N PRO A 34 -10.53 -1.87 -8.69
CA PRO A 34 -10.90 -2.59 -9.91
C PRO A 34 -11.16 -1.68 -11.12
N ASN A 35 -11.75 -0.50 -10.90
CA ASN A 35 -11.99 0.48 -11.96
C ASN A 35 -10.68 1.05 -12.53
N GLN A 36 -9.71 1.38 -11.66
CA GLN A 36 -8.40 1.90 -12.05
C GLN A 36 -7.61 0.85 -12.86
N GLU A 37 -7.62 -0.41 -12.42
CA GLU A 37 -6.99 -1.51 -13.13
C GLU A 37 -7.63 -1.72 -14.52
N LYS A 38 -8.96 -1.66 -14.60
CA LYS A 38 -9.70 -1.74 -15.86
C LYS A 38 -9.32 -0.60 -16.80
N GLU A 39 -9.34 0.64 -16.33
CA GLU A 39 -8.97 1.83 -17.12
C GLU A 39 -7.52 1.75 -17.61
N CYS A 40 -6.59 1.36 -16.74
CA CYS A 40 -5.18 1.14 -17.10
C CYS A 40 -5.03 0.11 -18.24
N ARG A 41 -5.77 -1.00 -18.18
CA ARG A 41 -5.75 -2.02 -19.23
C ARG A 41 -6.35 -1.52 -20.54
N LEU A 42 -7.46 -0.77 -20.47
CA LEU A 42 -8.09 -0.15 -21.65
C LEU A 42 -7.16 0.89 -22.32
N ALA A 43 -6.30 1.56 -21.55
CA ALA A 43 -5.25 2.43 -22.07
C ALA A 43 -4.05 1.68 -22.67
N GLY A 44 -4.10 0.34 -22.77
CA GLY A 44 -3.06 -0.48 -23.38
C GLY A 44 -1.85 -0.79 -22.48
N LYS A 45 -1.92 -0.51 -21.17
CA LYS A 45 -0.81 -0.69 -20.21
C LYS A 45 -0.85 -2.03 -19.44
N GLY A 46 -1.62 -3.01 -19.91
CA GLY A 46 -1.79 -4.30 -19.22
C GLY A 46 -0.70 -5.34 -19.47
N GLN A 47 0.15 -5.16 -20.48
CA GLN A 47 0.94 -6.24 -21.07
C GLN A 47 2.10 -6.73 -20.19
N ARG A 48 2.64 -5.87 -19.33
CA ARG A 48 3.78 -6.20 -18.45
C ARG A 48 3.42 -6.15 -16.97
N GLY A 49 2.13 -6.27 -16.66
CA GLY A 49 1.64 -6.16 -15.29
C GLY A 49 1.79 -4.76 -14.71
N GLU A 50 1.65 -3.71 -15.52
CA GLU A 50 1.80 -2.32 -15.05
C GLU A 50 0.54 -1.84 -14.29
N CYS A 51 -0.59 -2.52 -14.46
CA CYS A 51 -1.89 -2.18 -13.86
C CYS A 51 -2.10 -2.70 -12.43
N PHE A 52 -1.02 -2.91 -11.67
CA PHE A 52 -1.10 -3.24 -10.24
C PHE A 52 -0.69 -2.04 -9.39
N ASN A 53 -0.89 -2.12 -8.09
CA ASN A 53 -0.40 -1.12 -7.15
C ASN A 53 1.01 -1.49 -6.68
N TYR A 54 2.05 -0.92 -7.28
CA TYR A 54 3.42 -1.08 -6.82
C TYR A 54 3.71 -0.06 -5.73
N ILE A 55 4.02 -0.52 -4.52
CA ILE A 55 4.38 0.38 -3.41
C ILE A 55 5.78 0.96 -3.68
N ARG A 56 5.90 2.29 -3.68
CA ARG A 56 7.14 3.00 -4.07
C ARG A 56 7.68 3.92 -2.99
N LEU A 57 6.84 4.39 -2.07
CA LEU A 57 7.23 5.26 -0.97
C LEU A 57 6.71 4.67 0.33
N MET A 58 7.57 4.65 1.34
CA MET A 58 7.21 4.33 2.72
C MET A 58 8.10 5.16 3.65
N GLU A 59 7.49 6.11 4.34
CA GLU A 59 8.21 7.04 5.22
C GLU A 59 7.57 7.06 6.61
N PRO A 60 8.38 6.97 7.69
CA PRO A 60 7.87 7.17 9.05
C PRO A 60 7.32 8.59 9.20
N LEU A 61 6.01 8.72 9.42
CA LEU A 61 5.41 10.04 9.68
C LEU A 61 5.55 10.43 11.16
N ASN A 62 5.38 9.45 12.05
CA ASN A 62 5.59 9.60 13.49
C ASN A 62 5.87 8.23 14.14
N ARG A 63 5.93 8.18 15.47
CA ARG A 63 6.20 6.93 16.21
C ARG A 63 5.19 5.82 15.94
N THR A 64 3.95 6.14 15.58
CA THR A 64 2.85 5.17 15.42
C THR A 64 2.37 5.01 13.98
N HIS A 65 2.74 5.90 13.05
CA HIS A 65 2.24 5.91 11.69
C HIS A 65 3.36 5.86 10.65
N LEU A 66 3.11 5.06 9.62
CA LEU A 66 3.88 5.01 8.38
C LEU A 66 3.04 5.65 7.26
N TYR A 67 3.60 6.59 6.52
CA TYR A 67 3.01 7.12 5.30
C TYR A 67 3.50 6.31 4.11
N ALA A 68 2.57 5.74 3.34
CA ALA A 68 2.92 4.88 2.20
C ALA A 68 2.19 5.32 0.94
N CYS A 69 2.87 5.26 -0.21
CA CYS A 69 2.27 5.52 -1.52
C CYS A 69 2.62 4.42 -2.52
N GLY A 70 1.68 4.14 -3.42
CA GLY A 70 1.87 3.21 -4.52
C GLY A 70 1.30 3.72 -5.83
N THR A 71 1.58 3.01 -6.91
CA THR A 71 1.24 3.42 -8.29
C THR A 71 -0.25 3.35 -8.62
N GLY A 72 -1.04 2.57 -7.86
CA GLY A 72 -2.48 2.40 -8.05
C GLY A 72 -2.93 2.20 -9.50
N ALA A 73 -2.22 1.36 -10.27
CA ALA A 73 -2.49 1.18 -11.71
C ALA A 73 -2.51 2.50 -12.51
N TYR A 74 -1.43 3.29 -12.43
CA TYR A 74 -1.31 4.64 -13.00
C TYR A 74 -2.22 5.71 -12.37
N HIS A 75 -2.87 5.39 -11.24
CA HIS A 75 -3.54 6.36 -10.40
C HIS A 75 -2.88 6.36 -9.00
N PRO A 76 -1.82 7.16 -8.78
CA PRO A 76 -1.06 7.13 -7.54
C PRO A 76 -1.95 7.40 -6.32
N VAL A 77 -1.80 6.56 -5.30
CA VAL A 77 -2.59 6.63 -4.06
C VAL A 77 -1.68 6.54 -2.86
N CYS A 78 -2.06 7.21 -1.77
CA CYS A 78 -1.32 7.24 -0.52
C CYS A 78 -2.22 6.96 0.69
N ILE A 79 -1.68 6.30 1.71
CA ILE A 79 -2.38 5.93 2.95
C ILE A 79 -1.51 6.15 4.18
N LEU A 80 -2.18 6.24 5.34
CA LEU A 80 -1.54 6.16 6.64
C LEU A 80 -1.76 4.76 7.21
N ILE A 81 -0.67 4.11 7.59
CA ILE A 81 -0.66 2.77 8.16
C ILE A 81 -0.31 2.90 9.63
N ASN A 82 -1.17 2.35 10.50
CA ASN A 82 -0.85 2.25 11.90
C ASN A 82 0.15 1.10 12.10
N ARG A 83 1.26 1.38 12.78
CA ARG A 83 2.32 0.41 13.05
C ARG A 83 1.93 -0.59 14.15
N GLY A 84 0.69 -0.65 14.63
CA GLY A 84 0.23 -1.58 15.67
C GLY A 84 0.47 -3.09 15.44
N TRP A 85 0.05 -3.92 16.41
CA TRP A 85 0.21 -5.39 16.38
C TRP A 85 -0.48 -6.04 15.16
N ARG A 86 -1.51 -5.39 14.63
CA ARG A 86 -2.03 -5.59 13.28
C ARG A 86 -1.76 -4.30 12.54
N SER A 87 -0.93 -4.34 11.51
CA SER A 87 -0.73 -3.16 10.67
C SER A 87 -2.03 -2.92 9.93
N GLU A 88 -2.84 -2.01 10.46
CA GLU A 88 -4.15 -1.69 9.91
C GLU A 88 -4.01 -0.51 8.95
N VAL A 89 -4.52 -0.70 7.74
CA VAL A 89 -4.71 0.41 6.81
C VAL A 89 -5.93 1.16 7.26
N ARG A 90 -5.75 2.42 7.67
CA ARG A 90 -6.91 3.31 7.78
C ARG A 90 -7.31 3.68 6.36
N LYS A 91 -8.16 2.85 5.75
CA LYS A 91 -8.80 3.18 4.48
C LYS A 91 -9.60 4.45 4.74
N ARG A 92 -9.20 5.58 4.16
CA ARG A 92 -10.18 6.63 3.91
C ARG A 92 -11.17 5.98 2.96
N THR A 93 -12.30 5.56 3.51
CA THR A 93 -13.44 5.07 2.73
C THR A 93 -13.66 6.07 1.62
N HIS A 94 -13.63 5.57 0.39
CA HIS A 94 -14.13 6.27 -0.78
C HIS A 94 -15.64 6.41 -0.57
N ASP A 95 -16.03 7.38 0.25
CA ASP A 95 -17.38 7.92 0.23
C ASP A 95 -17.49 8.63 -1.13
N PRO A 96 -18.43 8.25 -2.02
CA PRO A 96 -18.61 8.90 -3.31
C PRO A 96 -18.92 10.40 -3.23
N THR A 97 -19.11 10.96 -2.03
CA THR A 97 -19.51 12.36 -1.83
C THR A 97 -18.40 13.34 -1.46
N THR A 98 -17.14 12.90 -1.26
CA THR A 98 -16.05 13.85 -0.93
C THR A 98 -14.89 13.76 -1.90
N SER A 99 -15.04 14.45 -3.01
CA SER A 99 -13.90 15.02 -3.74
C SER A 99 -13.10 15.90 -2.79
N SER A 100 -11.86 15.56 -2.51
CA SER A 100 -10.87 16.58 -2.10
C SER A 100 -9.44 16.09 -2.32
N CYS A 101 -8.68 17.04 -2.86
CA CYS A 101 -7.30 17.03 -3.36
C CYS A 101 -6.27 16.25 -2.55
#